data_AF-A0A5E7PCP9-F1
#
_entry.id   AF-A0A5E7PCP9-F1
#
_cell.length_a   1.000
_cell.length_b   1.000
_cell.length_c   1.000
_cell.angle_alpha   90.00
_cell.angle_beta   90.00
_cell.angle_gamma   90.00
#
_symmetry.space_group_name_H-M   'P 1'
#
loop_
_entity.id
_entity.type
_entity.pdbx_description
1 polymer ?
#
loop_
_entity_poly.entity_id
_entity_poly.type
_entity_poly.pdbx_seq_one_letter_code
_entity_poly.pdbx_strand_id
1 'polypeptide(L)'
;MSHPFVLNLIPTVHAANDDASSTSPSILDPRKEKVLVLHRTGMSRRKIVEATGETEHYVRQAIKGVPVVEKLPASPFERAVVLCYPMAIRRTGIRDYEFRSTMNECYGADWDPEKGKYKGRYTADNLKRVRERIRERATAEGQSAIFVMDWINTSEPVKSNSVITQCVLNVQDAIQEAVDEFMQASGIQNVEEGVDLALARRKQKFAARRYILKLAVKGLSKEPVGLLQERTLDQVNQLAGTPDAPGVHVPVIKSHHPEPTWHDAFLDYCEGQGWLHPDHYPEVELAISGAGY
;
A
#
# COMPACT_ATOMS: atom_id res chain seq x y z
N MET A 1 51.04 26.09 97.20
CA MET A 1 51.37 25.84 95.79
C MET A 1 50.86 24.46 95.43
N SER A 2 49.69 24.41 94.78
CA SER A 2 49.08 23.19 94.23
C SER A 2 49.14 23.29 92.71
N HIS A 3 49.61 22.24 92.04
CA HIS A 3 49.58 22.16 90.58
C HIS A 3 48.23 21.60 90.12
N PRO A 4 47.63 22.16 89.05
CA PRO A 4 46.32 21.74 88.57
C PRO A 4 46.38 20.45 87.75
N PHE A 5 45.42 19.57 88.00
CA PHE A 5 45.10 18.39 87.20
C PHE A 5 44.31 18.84 85.96
N VAL A 6 44.78 18.54 84.75
CA VAL A 6 44.05 18.83 83.50
C VAL A 6 43.64 17.50 82.86
N LEU A 7 42.33 17.25 82.85
CA LEU A 7 41.69 16.14 82.14
C LEU A 7 41.48 16.51 80.67
N ASN A 8 42.21 15.86 79.76
CA ASN A 8 41.90 15.93 78.33
C ASN A 8 40.82 14.90 77.99
N LEU A 9 39.60 15.37 77.78
CA LEU A 9 38.47 14.60 77.26
C LEU A 9 38.65 14.39 75.75
N ILE A 10 38.86 13.14 75.33
CA ILE A 10 38.76 12.71 73.93
C ILE A 10 37.27 12.44 73.64
N PRO A 11 36.64 13.04 72.62
CA PRO A 11 35.31 12.63 72.19
C PRO A 11 35.42 11.34 71.37
N THR A 12 35.11 10.21 72.00
CA THR A 12 34.72 8.98 71.32
C THR A 12 33.32 9.15 70.74
N VAL A 13 33.20 9.16 69.41
CA VAL A 13 31.91 8.93 68.74
C VAL A 13 32.03 7.61 67.98
N HIS A 14 31.18 6.67 68.38
CA HIS A 14 30.95 5.38 67.76
C HIS A 14 30.72 5.53 66.24
N ALA A 15 31.63 4.98 65.43
CA ALA A 15 31.34 4.69 64.04
C ALA A 15 30.68 3.31 63.98
N ALA A 16 29.36 3.32 63.85
CA ALA A 16 28.60 2.16 63.42
C ALA A 16 28.98 1.81 61.97
N ASN A 17 29.07 0.51 61.75
CA ASN A 17 29.34 -0.14 60.48
C ASN A 17 28.11 0.05 59.57
N ASP A 18 28.20 0.90 58.54
CA ASP A 18 27.23 0.97 57.46
C ASP A 18 27.91 0.58 56.14
N ASP A 19 27.58 -0.63 55.68
CA ASP A 19 27.78 -1.12 54.33
C ASP A 19 26.98 -0.25 53.35
N ALA A 20 27.58 0.81 52.84
CA ALA A 20 27.05 1.57 51.72
C ALA A 20 27.96 1.36 50.50
N SER A 21 27.55 0.43 49.62
CA SER A 21 28.04 0.35 48.25
C SER A 21 27.89 1.72 47.57
N SER A 22 29.01 2.39 47.33
CA SER A 22 29.09 3.69 46.66
C SER A 22 28.77 3.54 45.17
N THR A 23 27.48 3.45 44.83
CA THR A 23 27.02 3.70 43.46
C THR A 23 26.88 5.21 43.29
N SER A 24 27.99 5.89 43.08
CA SER A 24 27.99 7.24 42.53
C SER A 24 27.48 7.18 41.08
N PRO A 25 26.60 8.10 40.62
CA PRO A 25 26.15 8.12 39.24
C PRO A 25 27.32 8.59 38.38
N SER A 26 28.02 7.65 37.75
CA SER A 26 29.04 7.97 36.76
C SER A 26 28.40 8.85 35.69
N ILE A 27 28.95 10.04 35.49
CA ILE A 27 28.72 10.90 34.32
C ILE A 27 28.71 9.97 33.10
N LEU A 28 27.55 9.82 32.45
CA LEU A 28 27.39 8.92 31.32
C LEU A 28 28.30 9.41 30.20
N ASP A 29 29.32 8.61 29.88
CA ASP A 29 30.21 8.83 28.75
C ASP A 29 29.36 9.02 27.47
N PRO A 30 29.49 10.14 26.73
CA PRO A 30 28.68 10.41 25.54
C PRO A 30 28.81 9.33 24.46
N ARG A 31 29.91 8.55 24.49
CA ARG A 31 30.12 7.39 23.62
C ARG A 31 29.20 6.22 23.98
N LYS A 32 29.08 5.95 25.29
CA LYS A 32 28.21 4.91 25.84
C LYS A 32 26.75 5.23 25.58
N GLU A 33 26.36 6.50 25.67
CA GLU A 33 24.99 6.93 25.37
C GLU A 33 24.61 6.67 23.90
N LYS A 34 25.49 7.01 22.94
CA LYS A 34 25.27 6.71 21.51
C LYS A 34 25.10 5.21 21.24
N VAL A 35 25.97 4.37 21.81
CA VAL A 35 25.87 2.90 21.68
C VAL A 35 24.56 2.39 22.29
N LEU A 36 24.15 2.92 23.44
CA LEU A 36 22.90 2.54 24.10
C LEU A 36 21.66 2.96 23.31
N VAL A 37 21.64 4.15 22.71
CA VAL A 37 20.55 4.60 21.83
C VAL A 37 20.42 3.69 20.61
N LEU A 38 21.54 3.34 19.95
CA LEU A 38 21.55 2.43 18.81
C LEU A 38 21.18 0.98 19.18
N HIS A 39 21.51 0.55 20.39
CA HIS A 39 21.11 -0.75 20.90
C HIS A 39 19.62 -0.80 21.26
N ARG A 40 19.09 0.26 21.87
CA ARG A 40 17.67 0.36 22.25
C ARG A 40 16.74 0.38 21.03
N THR A 41 17.19 0.99 19.92
CA THR A 41 16.53 0.98 18.60
C THR A 41 16.64 -0.35 17.86
N GLY A 42 17.29 -1.36 18.46
CA GLY A 42 17.28 -2.74 17.95
C GLY A 42 18.31 -3.05 16.86
N MET A 43 19.31 -2.19 16.65
CA MET A 43 20.39 -2.51 15.70
C MET A 43 21.25 -3.68 16.17
N SER A 44 21.69 -4.49 15.21
CA SER A 44 22.63 -5.59 15.48
C SER A 44 24.00 -5.03 15.89
N ARG A 45 24.73 -5.75 16.74
CA ARG A 45 26.05 -5.34 17.26
C ARG A 45 27.03 -4.95 16.14
N ARG A 46 27.03 -5.68 15.02
CA ARG A 46 27.87 -5.38 13.84
C ARG A 46 27.55 -4.01 13.24
N LYS A 47 26.25 -3.72 13.04
CA LYS A 47 25.80 -2.39 12.57
C LYS A 47 26.11 -1.27 13.55
N ILE A 48 26.07 -1.55 14.86
CA ILE A 48 26.47 -0.57 15.88
C ILE A 48 27.97 -0.27 15.78
N VAL A 49 28.82 -1.29 15.64
CA VAL A 49 30.28 -1.13 15.43
C VAL A 49 30.56 -0.32 14.17
N GLU A 50 29.88 -0.61 13.05
CA GLU A 50 30.00 0.15 11.81
C GLU A 50 29.54 1.61 11.97
N ALA A 51 28.45 1.86 12.71
CA ALA A 51 27.88 3.20 12.89
C ALA A 51 28.65 4.06 13.90
N THR A 52 29.24 3.46 14.94
CA THR A 52 29.97 4.20 15.99
C THR A 52 31.48 4.18 15.81
N GLY A 53 32.03 3.29 14.99
CA GLY A 53 33.48 3.09 14.84
C GLY A 53 34.15 2.51 16.09
N GLU A 54 33.37 2.01 17.05
CA GLU A 54 33.86 1.51 18.33
C GLU A 54 34.22 0.03 18.24
N THR A 55 35.14 -0.43 19.10
CA THR A 55 35.52 -1.85 19.11
C THR A 55 34.37 -2.75 19.54
N GLU A 56 34.30 -3.97 18.98
CA GLU A 56 33.25 -4.94 19.33
C GLU A 56 33.23 -5.26 20.84
N HIS A 57 34.41 -5.28 21.48
CA HIS A 57 34.55 -5.47 22.92
C HIS A 57 33.84 -4.36 23.71
N TYR A 58 34.06 -3.09 23.35
CA TYR A 58 33.43 -1.95 24.00
C TYR A 58 31.91 -1.95 23.82
N VAL A 59 31.43 -2.21 22.60
CA VAL A 59 29.98 -2.32 22.32
C VAL A 59 29.35 -3.45 23.14
N ARG A 60 29.98 -4.62 23.23
CA ARG A 60 29.50 -5.76 24.02
C ARG A 60 29.39 -5.44 25.52
N GLN A 61 30.35 -4.70 26.06
CA GLN A 61 30.36 -4.29 27.46
C GLN A 61 29.32 -3.19 27.74
N ALA A 62 29.15 -2.24 26.82
CA ALA A 62 28.20 -1.13 26.94
C ALA A 62 26.73 -1.59 26.91
N ILE A 63 26.42 -2.61 26.10
CA ILE A 63 25.03 -3.13 25.94
C ILE A 63 24.68 -4.25 26.93
N LYS A 64 25.64 -4.72 27.74
CA LYS A 64 25.45 -5.85 28.65
C LYS A 64 24.36 -5.54 29.67
N GLY A 65 23.28 -6.34 29.67
CA GLY A 65 22.16 -6.20 30.60
C GLY A 65 21.12 -5.13 30.19
N VAL A 66 21.26 -4.50 29.03
CA VAL A 66 20.28 -3.53 28.53
C VAL A 66 19.28 -4.22 27.61
N PRO A 67 17.98 -4.26 27.93
CA PRO A 67 16.99 -4.84 27.04
C PRO A 67 16.83 -3.98 25.77
N VAL A 68 16.62 -4.63 24.63
CA VAL A 68 16.26 -3.95 23.37
C VAL A 68 14.79 -3.56 23.47
N VAL A 69 14.50 -2.26 23.36
CA VAL A 69 13.15 -1.71 23.58
C VAL A 69 12.31 -1.81 22.30
N GLU A 70 12.94 -1.64 21.13
CA GLU A 70 12.23 -1.48 19.85
C GLU A 70 12.62 -2.55 18.82
N LYS A 71 12.82 -3.81 19.24
CA LYS A 71 13.06 -4.86 18.26
C LYS A 71 11.76 -5.14 17.50
N LEU A 72 11.67 -4.60 16.29
CA LEU A 72 10.61 -5.00 15.36
C LEU A 72 10.62 -6.53 15.22
N PRO A 73 9.46 -7.18 15.29
CA PRO A 73 9.38 -8.63 15.22
C PRO A 73 9.94 -9.15 13.88
N ALA A 74 10.39 -10.39 13.85
CA ALA A 74 10.96 -10.97 12.64
C ALA A 74 9.89 -11.29 11.57
N SER A 75 8.67 -11.61 12.03
CA SER A 75 7.55 -11.96 11.15
C SER A 75 7.00 -10.73 10.42
N PRO A 76 6.87 -10.76 9.07
CA PRO A 76 6.22 -9.71 8.29
C PRO A 76 4.84 -9.31 8.84
N PHE A 77 4.09 -10.30 9.33
CA PHE A 77 2.77 -10.09 9.91
C PHE A 77 2.82 -9.25 11.17
N GLU A 78 3.65 -9.65 12.14
CA GLU A 78 3.76 -8.94 13.41
C GLU A 78 4.35 -7.54 13.21
N ARG A 79 5.27 -7.37 12.25
CA ARG A 79 5.82 -6.04 11.89
C ARG A 79 4.72 -5.13 11.38
N ALA A 80 3.90 -5.62 10.46
CA ALA A 80 2.79 -4.86 9.92
C ALA A 80 1.79 -4.47 11.01
N VAL A 81 1.49 -5.37 11.96
CA VAL A 81 0.62 -5.05 13.10
C VAL A 81 1.24 -3.96 13.97
N VAL A 82 2.53 -4.07 14.32
CA VAL A 82 3.23 -3.09 15.16
C VAL A 82 3.26 -1.71 14.52
N LEU A 83 3.55 -1.62 13.22
CA LEU A 83 3.64 -0.36 12.49
C LEU A 83 2.26 0.27 12.24
N CYS A 84 1.26 -0.52 11.84
CA CYS A 84 -0.07 -0.03 11.53
C CYS A 84 -0.91 0.32 12.77
N TYR A 85 -0.70 -0.36 13.90
CA TYR A 85 -1.46 -0.12 15.13
C TYR A 85 -1.50 1.36 15.57
N PRO A 86 -0.35 2.05 15.77
CA PRO A 86 -0.35 3.46 16.19
C PRO A 86 -0.94 4.41 15.15
N MET A 87 -1.10 3.99 13.89
CA MET A 87 -1.78 4.76 12.85
C MET A 87 -3.30 4.54 12.90
N ALA A 88 -3.72 3.29 13.10
CA ALA A 88 -5.13 2.92 13.14
C ALA A 88 -5.89 3.51 14.33
N ILE A 89 -5.24 3.70 15.48
CA ILE A 89 -5.88 4.25 16.70
C ILE A 89 -5.96 5.79 16.72
N ARG A 90 -5.35 6.47 15.74
CA ARG A 90 -5.38 7.94 15.66
C ARG A 90 -6.80 8.42 15.38
N ARG A 91 -7.08 9.67 15.73
CA ARG A 91 -8.38 10.31 15.40
C ARG A 91 -8.69 10.30 13.90
N THR A 92 -7.67 10.38 13.06
CA THR A 92 -7.79 10.31 11.60
C THR A 92 -7.89 8.87 11.07
N GLY A 93 -7.59 7.87 11.90
CA GLY A 93 -7.37 6.49 11.46
C GLY A 93 -6.18 6.34 10.51
N ILE A 94 -6.05 5.14 9.97
CA ILE A 94 -5.09 4.79 8.92
C ILE A 94 -5.79 4.76 7.55
N ARG A 95 -5.20 5.40 6.55
CA ARG A 95 -5.68 5.40 5.16
C ARG A 95 -5.35 4.08 4.45
N ASP A 96 -6.07 3.75 3.37
CA ASP A 96 -5.79 2.50 2.64
C ASP A 96 -4.43 2.58 1.95
N TYR A 97 -4.03 3.74 1.41
CA TYR A 97 -2.69 3.92 0.85
C TYR A 97 -1.57 3.80 1.90
N GLU A 98 -1.76 4.33 3.12
CA GLU A 98 -0.78 4.21 4.22
C GLU A 98 -0.66 2.76 4.69
N PHE A 99 -1.80 2.09 4.83
CA PHE A 99 -1.85 0.68 5.17
C PHE A 99 -1.14 -0.18 4.12
N ARG A 100 -1.40 0.06 2.84
CA ARG A 100 -0.73 -0.65 1.73
C ARG A 100 0.76 -0.35 1.65
N SER A 101 1.17 0.90 1.90
CA SER A 101 2.59 1.26 1.96
C SER A 101 3.30 0.44 3.04
N THR A 102 2.73 0.41 4.24
CA THR A 102 3.29 -0.36 5.37
C THR A 102 3.33 -1.86 5.07
N MET A 103 2.30 -2.39 4.40
CA MET A 103 2.27 -3.79 3.98
C MET A 103 3.35 -4.09 2.92
N ASN A 104 3.59 -3.20 1.96
CA ASN A 104 4.69 -3.33 0.99
C ASN A 104 6.05 -3.29 1.69
N GLU A 105 6.24 -2.42 2.68
CA GLU A 105 7.48 -2.37 3.48
C GLU A 105 7.71 -3.67 4.26
N CYS A 106 6.63 -4.27 4.80
CA CYS A 106 6.73 -5.46 5.64
C CYS A 106 6.88 -6.76 4.86
N TYR A 107 6.18 -6.89 3.73
CA TYR A 107 6.13 -8.12 2.93
C TYR A 107 7.01 -8.06 1.67
N GLY A 108 7.38 -6.86 1.22
CA GLY A 108 8.04 -6.61 -0.06
C GLY A 108 7.04 -6.33 -1.18
N ALA A 109 7.56 -5.98 -2.36
CA ALA A 109 6.82 -5.83 -3.60
C ALA A 109 7.59 -6.47 -4.76
N ASP A 110 6.85 -6.98 -5.73
CA ASP A 110 7.34 -7.52 -7.00
C ASP A 110 6.80 -6.70 -8.17
N TRP A 111 7.56 -6.59 -9.24
CA TRP A 111 7.08 -5.98 -10.47
C TRP A 111 6.03 -6.88 -11.16
N ASP A 112 4.87 -6.31 -11.52
CA ASP A 112 3.81 -6.97 -12.30
C ASP A 112 3.94 -6.52 -13.77
N PRO A 113 4.56 -7.32 -14.66
CA PRO A 113 4.87 -6.90 -16.03
C PRO A 113 3.64 -6.76 -16.92
N GLU A 114 2.51 -7.37 -16.55
CA GLU A 114 1.25 -7.20 -17.28
C GLU A 114 0.60 -5.84 -17.02
N LYS A 115 0.91 -5.23 -15.87
CA LYS A 115 0.27 -3.98 -15.42
C LYS A 115 1.23 -2.82 -15.32
N GLY A 116 2.53 -3.05 -15.54
CA GLY A 116 3.57 -2.04 -15.43
C GLY A 116 3.61 -1.37 -14.06
N LYS A 117 3.43 -2.13 -12.99
CA LYS A 117 3.44 -1.59 -11.63
C LYS A 117 3.91 -2.58 -10.58
N TYR A 118 4.48 -2.07 -9.51
CA TYR A 118 4.78 -2.86 -8.33
C TYR A 118 3.51 -3.38 -7.66
N LYS A 119 3.52 -4.67 -7.33
CA LYS A 119 2.48 -5.40 -6.62
C LYS A 119 3.07 -5.94 -5.31
N GLY A 120 2.43 -5.61 -4.19
CA GLY A 120 2.85 -6.11 -2.89
C GLY A 120 2.86 -7.64 -2.81
N ARG A 121 3.88 -8.21 -2.14
CA ARG A 121 4.03 -9.64 -1.84
C ARG A 121 3.08 -10.10 -0.72
N TYR A 122 1.83 -9.68 -0.78
CA TYR A 122 0.80 -10.03 0.20
C TYR A 122 -0.52 -10.33 -0.50
N THR A 123 -1.32 -11.19 0.14
CA THR A 123 -2.65 -11.57 -0.34
C THR A 123 -3.74 -10.74 0.33
N ALA A 124 -4.97 -10.84 -0.17
CA ALA A 124 -6.14 -10.26 0.48
C ALA A 124 -6.33 -10.81 1.91
N ASP A 125 -6.00 -12.08 2.13
CA ASP A 125 -6.05 -12.73 3.44
C ASP A 125 -5.04 -12.13 4.41
N ASN A 126 -3.84 -11.79 3.94
CA ASN A 126 -2.84 -11.11 4.79
C ASN A 126 -3.37 -9.75 5.25
N LEU A 127 -3.96 -8.96 4.35
CA LEU A 127 -4.57 -7.66 4.70
C LEU A 127 -5.69 -7.84 5.74
N LYS A 128 -6.55 -8.84 5.54
CA LYS A 128 -7.66 -9.13 6.45
C LYS A 128 -7.16 -9.52 7.85
N ARG A 129 -6.21 -10.46 7.93
CA ARG A 129 -5.64 -10.93 9.20
C ARG A 129 -4.95 -9.82 9.97
N VAL A 130 -4.21 -8.93 9.30
CA VAL A 130 -3.55 -7.79 9.95
C VAL A 130 -4.61 -6.82 10.52
N ARG A 131 -5.67 -6.51 9.76
CA ARG A 131 -6.77 -5.66 10.25
C ARG A 131 -7.48 -6.27 11.45
N GLU A 132 -7.78 -7.57 11.40
CA GLU A 132 -8.41 -8.29 12.51
C GLU A 132 -7.54 -8.24 13.76
N ARG A 133 -6.25 -8.54 13.64
CA ARG A 133 -5.33 -8.51 14.77
C ARG A 133 -5.18 -7.12 15.40
N ILE A 134 -5.16 -6.07 14.58
CA ILE A 134 -5.13 -4.67 15.04
C ILE A 134 -6.42 -4.32 15.79
N ARG A 135 -7.58 -4.77 15.29
CA ARG A 135 -8.87 -4.54 15.97
C ARG A 135 -8.95 -5.27 17.30
N GLU A 136 -8.57 -6.54 17.34
CA GLU A 136 -8.50 -7.32 18.59
C GLU A 136 -7.64 -6.61 19.63
N ARG A 137 -6.45 -6.17 19.22
CA ARG A 137 -5.54 -5.43 20.10
C ARG A 137 -6.15 -4.12 20.58
N ALA A 138 -6.73 -3.33 19.69
CA ALA A 138 -7.37 -2.07 20.06
C ALA A 138 -8.50 -2.29 21.06
N THR A 139 -9.35 -3.29 20.82
CA THR A 139 -10.44 -3.64 21.75
C THR A 139 -9.94 -4.09 23.11
N ALA A 140 -8.84 -4.84 23.17
CA ALA A 140 -8.23 -5.25 24.44
C ALA A 140 -7.63 -4.07 25.21
N GLU A 141 -7.13 -3.05 24.51
CA GLU A 141 -6.60 -1.81 25.08
C GLU A 141 -7.69 -0.73 25.30
N GLY A 142 -8.98 -1.04 25.07
CA GLY A 142 -10.09 -0.10 25.23
C GLY A 142 -10.14 1.03 24.17
N GLN A 143 -9.44 0.84 23.06
CA GLN A 143 -9.36 1.77 21.94
C GLN A 143 -10.14 1.26 20.73
N SER A 144 -10.38 2.15 19.75
CA SER A 144 -11.00 1.79 18.48
C SER A 144 -10.02 1.98 17.34
N ALA A 145 -9.81 0.93 16.54
CA ALA A 145 -8.98 0.98 15.34
C ALA A 145 -9.83 1.41 14.14
N ILE A 146 -9.47 2.54 13.53
CA ILE A 146 -10.19 3.16 12.41
C ILE A 146 -9.38 2.96 11.12
N PHE A 147 -9.99 2.28 10.15
CA PHE A 147 -9.46 2.12 8.79
C PHE A 147 -10.32 2.96 7.86
N VAL A 148 -9.72 4.01 7.29
CA VAL A 148 -10.45 5.04 6.52
C VAL A 148 -10.21 4.84 5.04
N MET A 149 -11.28 4.87 4.25
CA MET A 149 -11.19 4.87 2.79
C MET A 149 -10.55 6.18 2.30
N ASP A 150 -9.73 6.10 1.26
CA ASP A 150 -8.91 7.23 0.80
C ASP A 150 -9.73 8.46 0.37
N TRP A 151 -10.97 8.26 -0.11
CA TRP A 151 -11.85 9.34 -0.55
C TRP A 151 -12.48 10.16 0.59
N ILE A 152 -12.55 9.63 1.82
CA ILE A 152 -13.21 10.33 2.93
C ILE A 152 -12.34 11.52 3.38
N ASN A 153 -12.88 12.73 3.57
CA ASN A 153 -12.12 13.75 4.28
C ASN A 153 -12.17 13.49 5.80
N THR A 154 -11.02 13.26 6.42
CA THR A 154 -10.91 12.98 7.86
C THR A 154 -11.21 14.19 8.75
N SER A 155 -11.13 15.42 8.22
CA SER A 155 -11.55 16.61 8.98
C SER A 155 -13.07 16.79 8.99
N GLU A 156 -13.76 16.37 7.93
CA GLU A 156 -15.20 16.53 7.73
C GLU A 156 -15.84 15.23 7.17
N PRO A 157 -15.84 14.11 7.93
CA PRO A 157 -16.25 12.80 7.41
C PRO A 157 -17.74 12.74 7.06
N VAL A 158 -18.60 13.35 7.87
CA VAL A 158 -20.05 13.38 7.66
C VAL A 158 -20.40 14.14 6.37
N LYS A 159 -19.78 15.31 6.18
CA LYS A 159 -19.99 16.14 4.98
C LYS A 159 -19.43 15.47 3.73
N SER A 160 -18.28 14.81 3.82
CA SER A 160 -17.74 14.04 2.70
C SER A 160 -18.70 12.93 2.26
N ASN A 161 -19.29 12.23 3.23
CA ASN A 161 -20.26 11.19 2.97
C ASN A 161 -21.57 11.74 2.37
N SER A 162 -22.07 12.87 2.87
CA SER A 162 -23.29 13.48 2.30
C SER A 162 -23.06 13.97 0.88
N VAL A 163 -21.93 14.60 0.60
CA VAL A 163 -21.59 15.09 -0.74
C VAL A 163 -21.44 13.94 -1.72
N ILE A 164 -20.68 12.88 -1.40
CA ILE A 164 -20.51 11.75 -2.33
C ILE A 164 -21.84 11.03 -2.58
N THR A 165 -22.70 10.92 -1.55
CA THR A 165 -24.02 10.31 -1.68
C THR A 165 -24.90 11.14 -2.62
N GLN A 166 -24.89 12.47 -2.48
CA GLN A 166 -25.62 13.36 -3.39
C GLN A 166 -25.10 13.26 -4.83
N CYS A 167 -23.78 13.21 -5.02
CA CYS A 167 -23.18 13.02 -6.33
C CYS A 167 -23.63 11.70 -6.96
N VAL A 168 -23.69 10.61 -6.18
CA VAL A 168 -24.17 9.31 -6.65
C VAL A 168 -25.63 9.37 -7.08
N LEU A 169 -26.50 10.03 -6.31
CA LEU A 169 -27.91 10.20 -6.66
C LEU A 169 -28.06 10.96 -7.98
N ASN A 170 -27.38 12.09 -8.12
CA ASN A 170 -27.43 12.89 -9.35
C ASN A 170 -26.95 12.08 -10.58
N VAL A 171 -25.90 11.28 -10.42
CA VAL A 171 -25.39 10.41 -11.50
C VAL A 171 -26.39 9.29 -11.81
N GLN A 172 -27.03 8.70 -10.80
CA GLN A 172 -28.07 7.68 -11.00
C GLN A 172 -29.26 8.25 -11.78
N ASP A 173 -29.71 9.45 -11.44
CA ASP A 173 -30.80 10.13 -12.12
C ASP A 173 -30.44 10.45 -13.57
N ALA A 174 -29.26 11.01 -13.83
CA ALA A 174 -28.79 11.30 -15.18
C ALA A 174 -28.67 10.03 -16.06
N ILE A 175 -28.19 8.92 -15.51
CA ILE A 175 -28.15 7.64 -16.23
C ILE A 175 -29.57 7.15 -16.52
N GLN A 176 -30.47 7.28 -15.56
CA GLN A 176 -31.85 6.83 -15.72
C GLN A 176 -32.57 7.64 -16.79
N GLU A 177 -32.39 8.96 -16.79
CA GLU A 177 -32.90 9.89 -17.80
C GLU A 177 -32.39 9.54 -19.20
N ALA A 178 -31.08 9.35 -19.37
CA ALA A 178 -30.50 8.95 -20.66
C ALA A 178 -31.05 7.60 -21.16
N VAL A 179 -31.29 6.65 -20.25
CA VAL A 179 -31.93 5.37 -20.61
C VAL A 179 -33.38 5.57 -21.02
N ASP A 180 -34.13 6.39 -20.31
CA ASP A 180 -35.55 6.62 -20.60
C ASP A 180 -35.72 7.40 -21.91
N GLU A 181 -34.86 8.38 -22.20
CA GLU A 181 -34.79 9.08 -23.48
C GLU A 181 -34.52 8.11 -24.64
N PHE A 182 -33.52 7.22 -24.50
CA PHE A 182 -33.26 6.17 -25.49
C PHE A 182 -34.46 5.24 -25.67
N MET A 183 -35.08 4.79 -24.58
CA MET A 183 -36.24 3.89 -24.66
C MET A 183 -37.47 4.58 -25.26
N GLN A 184 -37.61 5.90 -25.12
CA GLN A 184 -38.65 6.68 -25.76
C GLN A 184 -38.40 6.82 -27.27
N ALA A 185 -37.16 7.08 -27.67
CA ALA A 185 -36.79 7.29 -29.07
C ALA A 185 -36.69 5.97 -29.88
N SER A 186 -36.27 4.88 -29.25
CA SER A 186 -35.88 3.64 -29.93
C SER A 186 -36.37 2.36 -29.24
N GLY A 187 -37.29 2.49 -28.27
CA GLY A 187 -37.88 1.34 -27.60
C GLY A 187 -38.62 0.42 -28.58
N ILE A 188 -38.49 -0.90 -28.40
CA ILE A 188 -39.19 -1.90 -29.21
C ILE A 188 -40.70 -1.63 -29.13
N GLN A 189 -41.32 -1.37 -30.27
CA GLN A 189 -42.76 -1.12 -30.37
C GLN A 189 -43.53 -2.34 -30.88
N ASN A 190 -42.89 -3.18 -31.71
CA ASN A 190 -43.47 -4.37 -32.31
C ASN A 190 -42.56 -5.56 -32.06
N VAL A 191 -43.11 -6.73 -31.76
CA VAL A 191 -42.36 -7.99 -31.68
C VAL A 191 -43.05 -9.04 -32.56
N GLU A 192 -42.26 -9.93 -33.14
CA GLU A 192 -42.74 -11.10 -33.87
C GLU A 192 -43.68 -11.96 -33.01
N GLU A 193 -44.60 -12.68 -33.67
CA GLU A 193 -45.56 -13.56 -32.99
C GLU A 193 -44.84 -14.55 -32.06
N GLY A 194 -45.25 -14.60 -30.79
CA GLY A 194 -44.74 -15.54 -29.80
C GLY A 194 -43.80 -14.96 -28.74
N VAL A 195 -43.40 -13.69 -28.83
CA VAL A 195 -42.56 -13.04 -27.81
C VAL A 195 -43.35 -11.97 -27.04
N ASP A 196 -43.26 -12.01 -25.71
CA ASP A 196 -43.85 -10.99 -24.84
C ASP A 196 -43.15 -9.63 -25.01
N LEU A 197 -43.88 -8.65 -25.55
CA LEU A 197 -43.45 -7.27 -25.76
C LEU A 197 -42.93 -6.61 -24.47
N ALA A 198 -43.56 -6.89 -23.32
CA ALA A 198 -43.13 -6.33 -22.04
C ALA A 198 -41.75 -6.87 -21.63
N LEU A 199 -41.53 -8.17 -21.83
CA LEU A 199 -40.24 -8.81 -21.58
C LEU A 199 -39.16 -8.28 -22.53
N ALA A 200 -39.48 -8.12 -23.82
CA ALA A 200 -38.55 -7.57 -24.82
C ALA A 200 -38.10 -6.15 -24.45
N ARG A 201 -39.04 -5.27 -24.09
CA ARG A 201 -38.75 -3.91 -23.63
C ARG A 201 -37.89 -3.88 -22.38
N ARG A 202 -38.18 -4.74 -21.39
CA ARG A 202 -37.38 -4.83 -20.17
C ARG A 202 -35.95 -5.26 -20.45
N LYS A 203 -35.75 -6.24 -21.34
CA LYS A 203 -34.41 -6.69 -21.77
C LYS A 203 -33.66 -5.59 -22.52
N GLN A 204 -34.34 -4.87 -23.42
CA GLN A 204 -33.75 -3.74 -24.13
C GLN A 204 -33.33 -2.62 -23.18
N LYS A 205 -34.19 -2.22 -22.24
CA LYS A 205 -33.87 -1.20 -21.22
C LYS A 205 -32.64 -1.59 -20.41
N PHE A 206 -32.55 -2.85 -20.00
CA PHE A 206 -31.38 -3.37 -19.28
C PHE A 206 -30.10 -3.32 -20.13
N ALA A 207 -30.18 -3.74 -21.40
CA ALA A 207 -29.05 -3.70 -22.32
C ALA A 207 -28.59 -2.26 -22.60
N ALA A 208 -29.52 -1.36 -22.88
CA ALA A 208 -29.27 0.07 -23.12
C ALA A 208 -28.56 0.71 -21.93
N ARG A 209 -29.06 0.49 -20.70
CA ARG A 209 -28.40 0.98 -19.47
C ARG A 209 -26.96 0.52 -19.36
N ARG A 210 -26.68 -0.77 -19.61
CA ARG A 210 -25.31 -1.29 -19.55
C ARG A 210 -24.42 -0.70 -20.65
N TYR A 211 -24.95 -0.52 -21.85
CA TYR A 211 -24.21 0.05 -22.96
C TYR A 211 -23.85 1.52 -22.70
N ILE A 212 -24.83 2.34 -22.28
CA ILE A 212 -24.63 3.73 -21.88
C ILE A 212 -23.55 3.83 -20.78
N LEU A 213 -23.65 2.99 -19.74
CA LEU A 213 -22.66 2.94 -18.67
C LEU A 213 -21.24 2.63 -19.18
N LYS A 214 -21.09 1.69 -20.10
CA LYS A 214 -19.78 1.34 -20.68
C LYS A 214 -19.16 2.50 -21.47
N LEU A 215 -19.99 3.28 -22.16
CA LEU A 215 -19.54 4.44 -22.92
C LEU A 215 -19.22 5.64 -22.02
N ALA A 216 -20.08 5.91 -21.03
CA ALA A 216 -19.97 7.09 -20.17
C ALA A 216 -18.88 6.97 -19.10
N VAL A 217 -18.64 5.76 -18.56
CA VAL A 217 -17.70 5.55 -17.44
C VAL A 217 -16.42 4.88 -17.93
N LYS A 218 -15.34 5.67 -18.01
CA LYS A 218 -14.00 5.17 -18.36
C LYS A 218 -13.55 4.07 -17.40
N GLY A 219 -13.03 2.98 -17.93
CA GLY A 219 -12.53 1.84 -17.16
C GLY A 219 -13.60 0.92 -16.57
N LEU A 220 -14.90 1.17 -16.84
CA LEU A 220 -15.97 0.26 -16.40
C LEU A 220 -16.00 -1.04 -17.22
N SER A 221 -15.70 -0.94 -18.52
CA SER A 221 -15.58 -2.09 -19.42
C SER A 221 -14.13 -2.55 -19.52
N LYS A 222 -13.91 -3.87 -19.67
CA LYS A 222 -12.61 -4.44 -20.04
C LYS A 222 -12.25 -4.11 -21.50
N GLU A 223 -13.26 -4.01 -22.35
CA GLU A 223 -13.15 -3.63 -23.76
C GLU A 223 -13.01 -2.10 -23.86
N PRO A 224 -11.99 -1.57 -24.58
CA PRO A 224 -11.85 -0.15 -24.86
C PRO A 224 -13.10 0.43 -25.55
N VAL A 225 -13.42 1.68 -25.24
CA VAL A 225 -14.64 2.36 -25.75
C VAL A 225 -14.64 2.44 -27.28
N GLY A 226 -13.49 2.71 -27.92
CA GLY A 226 -13.39 2.78 -29.38
C GLY A 226 -13.75 1.46 -30.07
N LEU A 227 -13.16 0.35 -29.63
CA LEU A 227 -13.48 -0.99 -30.16
C LEU A 227 -14.94 -1.37 -29.94
N LEU A 228 -15.51 -1.00 -28.79
CA LEU A 228 -16.93 -1.23 -28.51
C LEU A 228 -17.81 -0.46 -29.50
N GLN A 229 -17.48 0.81 -29.79
CA GLN A 229 -18.23 1.64 -30.73
C GLN A 229 -18.11 1.13 -32.17
N GLU A 230 -16.91 0.74 -32.61
CA GLU A 230 -16.68 0.13 -33.93
C GLU A 230 -17.52 -1.14 -34.10
N ARG A 231 -17.45 -2.07 -33.15
CA ARG A 231 -18.24 -3.31 -33.17
C ARG A 231 -19.74 -3.03 -33.19
N THR A 232 -20.21 -2.02 -32.47
CA THR A 232 -21.63 -1.63 -32.49
C THR A 232 -22.01 -1.00 -33.83
N LEU A 233 -21.15 -0.14 -34.41
CA LEU A 233 -21.38 0.42 -35.74
C LEU A 233 -21.44 -0.67 -36.81
N ASP A 234 -20.55 -1.66 -36.77
CA ASP A 234 -20.58 -2.80 -37.69
C ASP A 234 -21.92 -3.56 -37.62
N GLN A 235 -22.42 -3.81 -36.40
CA GLN A 235 -23.72 -4.45 -36.21
C GLN A 235 -24.87 -3.59 -36.73
N VAL A 236 -24.84 -2.28 -36.49
CA VAL A 236 -25.85 -1.35 -37.00
C VAL A 236 -25.81 -1.30 -38.53
N ASN A 237 -24.63 -1.26 -39.13
CA ASN A 237 -24.41 -1.23 -40.57
C ASN A 237 -24.91 -2.52 -41.25
N GLN A 238 -24.65 -3.68 -40.65
CA GLN A 238 -25.20 -4.97 -41.10
C GLN A 238 -26.72 -4.98 -41.08
N LEU A 239 -27.33 -4.43 -40.03
CA LEU A 239 -28.79 -4.32 -39.92
C LEU A 239 -29.40 -3.27 -40.87
N ALA A 240 -28.67 -2.19 -41.13
CA ALA A 240 -29.07 -1.11 -42.04
C ALA A 240 -28.86 -1.46 -43.52
N GLY A 241 -28.19 -2.57 -43.83
CA GLY A 241 -27.94 -3.02 -45.20
C GLY A 241 -26.87 -2.21 -45.94
N THR A 242 -26.04 -1.44 -45.24
CA THR A 242 -24.89 -0.70 -45.78
C THR A 242 -23.60 -1.42 -45.39
N PRO A 243 -23.00 -2.24 -46.26
CA PRO A 243 -21.79 -2.96 -45.94
C PRO A 243 -20.57 -2.11 -46.29
N ASP A 244 -20.06 -1.34 -45.34
CA ASP A 244 -18.68 -0.86 -45.46
C ASP A 244 -17.70 -1.91 -44.89
N ALA A 245 -16.53 -1.97 -45.52
CA ALA A 245 -15.52 -3.02 -45.51
C ALA A 245 -15.17 -3.60 -44.11
N PRO A 246 -14.74 -4.89 -44.04
CA PRO A 246 -14.48 -5.57 -42.77
C PRO A 246 -13.49 -4.79 -41.91
N GLY A 247 -13.91 -4.47 -40.68
CA GLY A 247 -13.08 -3.86 -39.66
C GLY A 247 -11.78 -4.65 -39.50
N VAL A 248 -10.66 -3.97 -39.75
CA VAL A 248 -9.33 -4.55 -39.58
C VAL A 248 -9.19 -4.90 -38.10
N HIS A 249 -9.09 -6.20 -37.81
CA HIS A 249 -8.85 -6.67 -36.46
C HIS A 249 -7.42 -6.28 -36.07
N VAL A 250 -7.26 -5.16 -35.37
CA VAL A 250 -5.97 -4.79 -34.78
C VAL A 250 -5.72 -5.78 -33.63
N PRO A 251 -4.69 -6.63 -33.70
CA PRO A 251 -4.35 -7.48 -32.58
C PRO A 251 -4.06 -6.58 -31.38
N VAL A 252 -4.75 -6.83 -30.27
CA VAL A 252 -4.41 -6.19 -28.99
C VAL A 252 -3.05 -6.72 -28.59
N ILE A 253 -2.00 -5.98 -28.91
CA ILE A 253 -0.66 -6.23 -28.40
C ILE A 253 -0.79 -6.09 -26.87
N LYS A 254 -0.62 -7.20 -26.15
CA LYS A 254 -0.51 -7.14 -24.69
C LYS A 254 0.77 -6.37 -24.42
N SER A 255 0.63 -5.14 -23.93
CA SER A 255 1.77 -4.31 -23.55
C SER A 255 2.53 -5.01 -22.43
N HIS A 256 3.69 -5.55 -22.76
CA HIS A 256 4.65 -6.03 -21.77
C HIS A 256 5.37 -4.81 -21.21
N HIS A 257 5.33 -4.65 -19.90
CA HIS A 257 6.00 -3.55 -19.23
C HIS A 257 7.20 -4.13 -18.46
N PRO A 258 8.44 -3.96 -18.92
CA PRO A 258 9.63 -4.39 -18.18
C PRO A 258 9.79 -3.56 -16.90
N GLU A 259 10.47 -4.11 -15.90
CA GLU A 259 10.77 -3.39 -14.66
C GLU A 259 11.76 -2.27 -14.97
N PRO A 260 11.46 -1.00 -14.62
CA PRO A 260 12.41 0.08 -14.87
C PRO A 260 13.70 -0.19 -14.12
N THR A 261 14.83 -0.12 -14.81
CA THR A 261 16.14 -0.29 -14.19
C THR A 261 16.54 0.94 -13.39
N TRP A 262 15.93 2.10 -13.65
CA TRP A 262 16.22 3.41 -13.03
C TRP A 262 17.66 3.91 -13.27
N HIS A 263 18.43 3.23 -14.12
CA HIS A 263 19.78 3.63 -14.50
C HIS A 263 19.75 4.58 -15.71
N ASP A 264 18.85 4.32 -16.66
CA ASP A 264 18.66 5.17 -17.84
C ASP A 264 17.18 5.18 -18.26
N ALA A 265 16.54 6.34 -18.11
CA ALA A 265 15.13 6.53 -18.44
C ALA A 265 14.84 6.35 -19.94
N PHE A 266 15.83 6.57 -20.82
CA PHE A 266 15.69 6.33 -22.25
C PHE A 266 15.68 4.84 -22.57
N LEU A 267 16.61 4.06 -21.98
CA LEU A 267 16.64 2.62 -22.17
C LEU A 267 15.39 1.95 -21.59
N ASP A 268 14.95 2.37 -20.40
CA ASP A 268 13.69 1.91 -19.78
C ASP A 268 12.47 2.22 -20.69
N TYR A 269 12.48 3.37 -21.37
CA TYR A 269 11.46 3.71 -22.35
C TYR A 269 11.53 2.81 -23.59
N CYS A 270 12.72 2.60 -24.17
CA CYS A 270 12.92 1.71 -25.32
C CYS A 270 12.53 0.26 -25.02
N GLU A 271 12.87 -0.25 -23.84
CA GLU A 271 12.45 -1.57 -23.37
C GLU A 271 10.93 -1.63 -23.18
N GLY A 272 10.34 -0.58 -22.61
CA GLY A 272 8.88 -0.44 -22.44
C GLY A 272 8.10 -0.31 -23.76
N GLN A 273 8.74 0.08 -24.85
CA GLN A 273 8.18 0.02 -26.20
C GLN A 273 8.39 -1.35 -26.88
N GLY A 274 9.06 -2.30 -26.23
CA GLY A 274 9.43 -3.59 -26.82
C GLY A 274 10.58 -3.51 -27.83
N TRP A 275 11.21 -2.34 -27.99
CA TRP A 275 12.29 -2.12 -28.97
C TRP A 275 13.62 -2.76 -28.58
N LEU A 276 13.69 -3.39 -27.42
CA LEU A 276 14.85 -4.15 -26.97
C LEU A 276 14.51 -5.64 -26.77
N HIS A 277 13.28 -6.06 -27.10
CA HIS A 277 12.87 -7.46 -26.96
C HIS A 277 13.44 -8.30 -28.13
N PRO A 278 13.99 -9.50 -27.87
CA PRO A 278 14.67 -10.32 -28.89
C PRO A 278 13.80 -10.61 -30.13
N ASP A 279 12.50 -10.82 -29.92
CA ASP A 279 11.52 -11.05 -30.98
C ASP A 279 11.48 -9.95 -32.07
N HIS A 280 11.91 -8.72 -31.76
CA HIS A 280 11.97 -7.61 -32.71
C HIS A 280 13.28 -7.52 -33.48
N TYR A 281 14.33 -8.25 -33.04
CA TYR A 281 15.65 -8.27 -33.67
C TYR A 281 16.20 -9.70 -33.73
N PRO A 282 15.58 -10.59 -34.53
CA PRO A 282 16.08 -11.96 -34.71
C PRO A 282 17.52 -12.00 -35.24
N GLU A 283 17.93 -10.94 -35.94
CA GLU A 283 19.29 -10.73 -36.44
C GLU A 283 20.32 -10.55 -35.30
N VAL A 284 19.90 -9.96 -34.18
CA VAL A 284 20.74 -9.75 -33.00
C VAL A 284 20.89 -11.04 -32.20
N GLU A 285 19.84 -11.85 -32.08
CA GLU A 285 19.96 -13.21 -31.51
C GLU A 285 20.91 -14.09 -32.32
N LEU A 286 20.83 -14.05 -33.65
CA LEU A 286 21.75 -14.75 -34.56
C LEU A 286 23.19 -14.25 -34.41
N ALA A 287 23.39 -12.95 -34.21
CA ALA A 287 24.72 -12.38 -33.98
C ALA A 287 25.31 -12.75 -32.61
N ILE A 288 24.49 -12.76 -31.54
CA ILE A 288 24.91 -13.14 -30.18
C ILE A 288 25.22 -14.64 -30.11
N SER A 289 24.34 -15.48 -30.67
CA SER A 289 24.55 -16.94 -30.74
C SER A 289 25.72 -17.33 -31.65
N GLY A 290 25.94 -16.58 -32.74
CA GLY A 290 27.12 -16.73 -33.59
C GLY A 290 28.42 -16.25 -32.94
N ALA A 291 28.36 -15.31 -32.01
CA ALA A 291 29.50 -14.80 -31.25
C ALA A 291 29.89 -15.67 -30.04
N GLY A 292 29.09 -16.68 -29.69
CA GLY A 292 29.42 -17.67 -28.65
C GLY A 292 29.32 -17.17 -27.21
N TYR A 293 28.46 -16.17 -26.95
CA TYR A 293 28.11 -15.72 -25.61
C TYR A 293 26.91 -16.49 -25.04
#